data_AF-A0A662CQN2-F1
#
_entry.id   AF-A0A662CQN2-F1
#
_cell.length_a   1.000
_cell.length_b   1.000
_cell.length_c   1.000
_cell.angle_alpha   90.00
_cell.angle_beta   90.00
_cell.angle_gamma   90.00
#
_symmetry.space_group_name_H-M   'P 1'
#
loop_
_entity.id
_entity.type
_entity.pdbx_description
1 polymer ?
#
loop_
_entity_poly.entity_id
_entity_poly.type
_entity_poly.pdbx_seq_one_letter_code
_entity_poly.pdbx_strand_id
1 'polypeptide(L)'
;YGGQPGKIYAKVLTELWTEVSPSGNYWNPTLIASDNRIAAFETDTANFQFIDPNEGKLTINVELVFRRAFIELMDQKGWDVPDVMMAEEIIILE
;
A
#
# COMPACT_ATOMS: atom_id res chain seq x y z
N TYR A 1 5.99 3.17 -2.08
CA TYR A 1 5.27 3.39 -3.36
C TYR A 1 6.09 4.38 -4.18
N GLY A 2 6.15 4.26 -5.51
CA GLY A 2 6.93 5.20 -6.33
C GLY A 2 8.43 5.30 -5.98
N GLY A 3 9.04 4.19 -5.52
CA GLY A 3 10.45 4.16 -5.09
C GLY A 3 10.71 4.68 -3.67
N GLN A 4 9.70 5.20 -2.98
CA GLN A 4 9.82 5.66 -1.59
C GLN A 4 9.64 4.51 -0.58
N PRO A 5 10.33 4.56 0.57
CA PRO A 5 10.16 3.60 1.65
C PRO A 5 8.71 3.60 2.16
N GLY A 6 8.17 2.43 2.46
CA GLY A 6 6.81 2.30 2.95
C GLY A 6 6.35 0.86 3.03
N LYS A 7 5.13 0.66 3.52
CA LYS A 7 4.47 -0.64 3.63
C LYS A 7 3.11 -0.59 2.96
N ILE A 8 2.76 -1.63 2.21
CA ILE A 8 1.45 -1.79 1.57
C ILE A 8 0.65 -2.78 2.40
N TYR A 9 -0.62 -2.46 2.66
CA TYR A 9 -1.57 -3.35 3.34
C TYR A 9 -2.67 -3.77 2.36
N ALA A 10 -2.72 -5.05 2.01
CA ALA A 10 -3.66 -5.57 1.02
C ALA A 10 -3.96 -7.06 1.27
N LYS A 11 -5.10 -7.50 0.72
CA LYS A 11 -5.39 -8.90 0.48
C LYS A 11 -5.22 -9.17 -1.00
N VAL A 12 -4.23 -9.99 -1.34
CA VAL A 12 -3.99 -10.43 -2.71
C VAL A 12 -4.69 -11.76 -2.93
N LEU A 13 -5.52 -11.80 -3.96
CA LEU A 13 -6.22 -13.00 -4.39
C LEU A 13 -5.59 -13.53 -5.68
N THR A 14 -5.52 -14.84 -5.82
CA THR A 14 -5.11 -15.53 -7.05
C THR A 14 -6.25 -16.43 -7.51
N GLU A 15 -6.59 -16.38 -8.79
CA GLU A 15 -7.60 -17.26 -9.38
C GLU A 15 -7.12 -18.72 -9.41
N LEU A 16 -8.01 -19.65 -9.02
CA LEU A 16 -7.66 -21.07 -8.85
C LEU A 16 -7.27 -21.76 -10.16
N TRP A 17 -7.87 -21.38 -11.29
CA TRP A 17 -7.69 -22.09 -12.56
C TRP A 17 -6.79 -21.35 -13.56
N THR A 18 -6.81 -20.02 -13.53
CA THR A 18 -6.05 -19.18 -14.47
C THR A 18 -4.75 -18.65 -13.86
N GLU A 19 -4.61 -18.78 -12.53
CA GLU A 19 -3.48 -18.27 -11.75
C GLU A 19 -3.27 -16.75 -11.85
N VAL A 20 -4.26 -16.02 -12.38
CA VAL A 20 -4.24 -14.56 -12.47
C VAL A 20 -4.15 -13.97 -11.06
N SER A 21 -3.16 -13.10 -10.85
CA SER A 21 -2.90 -12.41 -9.59
C SER A 21 -2.29 -11.03 -9.87
N PRO A 22 -2.70 -9.95 -9.17
CA PRO A 22 -3.84 -9.89 -8.26
C PRO A 22 -5.17 -10.00 -9.03
N SER A 23 -6.10 -10.85 -8.56
CA SER A 23 -7.42 -10.97 -9.18
C SER A 23 -8.41 -9.94 -8.62
N GLY A 24 -9.10 -9.26 -9.54
CA GLY A 24 -10.31 -8.46 -9.25
C GLY A 24 -11.62 -9.21 -9.54
N ASN A 25 -11.56 -10.46 -9.99
CA ASN A 25 -12.72 -11.22 -10.43
C ASN A 25 -13.37 -11.96 -9.26
N TYR A 26 -14.23 -11.26 -8.52
CA TYR A 26 -14.92 -11.81 -7.34
C TYR A 26 -15.84 -13.01 -7.62
N TRP A 27 -16.18 -13.27 -8.89
CA TRP A 27 -17.03 -14.39 -9.32
C TRP A 27 -16.24 -15.68 -9.64
N ASN A 28 -14.93 -15.57 -9.88
CA ASN A 28 -14.10 -16.76 -10.11
C ASN A 28 -13.66 -17.35 -8.77
N PRO A 29 -13.47 -18.68 -8.67
CA PRO A 29 -12.86 -19.27 -7.49
C PRO A 29 -11.45 -18.72 -7.26
N THR A 30 -11.18 -18.18 -6.07
CA THR A 30 -9.88 -17.59 -5.71
C THR A 30 -9.30 -18.22 -4.44
N LEU A 31 -7.97 -18.24 -4.36
CA LEU A 31 -7.20 -18.49 -3.15
C LEU A 31 -6.60 -17.18 -2.62
N ILE A 32 -6.27 -17.15 -1.33
CA ILE A 32 -5.52 -16.04 -0.73
C ILE A 32 -4.04 -16.28 -1.02
N ALA A 33 -3.43 -15.41 -1.82
CA ALA A 33 -1.99 -15.44 -2.05
C ALA A 33 -1.23 -14.76 -0.90
N SER A 34 -1.76 -13.63 -0.42
CA SER A 34 -1.28 -12.96 0.78
C SER A 34 -2.40 -12.11 1.40
N ASP A 35 -2.35 -11.91 2.71
CA ASP A 35 -3.22 -10.97 3.42
C ASP A 35 -2.40 -10.35 4.54
N ASN A 36 -2.00 -9.10 4.36
CA ASN A 36 -1.28 -8.33 5.37
C ASN A 36 -2.05 -7.08 5.78
N ARG A 37 -3.38 -7.06 5.58
CA ARG A 37 -4.22 -5.97 6.09
C ARG A 37 -4.14 -5.92 7.61
N ILE A 38 -4.21 -4.71 8.17
CA ILE A 38 -4.32 -4.53 9.61
C ILE A 38 -5.63 -5.18 10.06
N ALA A 39 -5.55 -6.12 11.00
CA ALA A 39 -6.73 -6.81 11.51
C ALA A 39 -7.62 -5.86 12.34
N ALA A 40 -8.88 -6.24 12.53
CA ALA A 40 -9.82 -5.41 13.26
C ALA A 40 -9.31 -5.12 14.68
N PHE A 41 -9.30 -3.83 15.05
CA PHE A 41 -8.80 -3.33 16.34
C PHE A 41 -7.31 -3.57 16.61
N GLU A 42 -6.54 -4.01 15.62
CA GLU A 42 -5.10 -4.17 15.75
C GLU A 42 -4.34 -2.91 15.31
N THR A 43 -3.08 -2.82 15.75
CA THR A 43 -2.14 -1.77 15.36
C THR A 43 -0.90 -2.41 14.76
N ASP A 44 -0.39 -1.86 13.65
CA ASP A 44 0.86 -2.27 13.02
C ASP A 44 1.87 -1.12 13.10
N THR A 45 3.09 -1.43 13.55
CA THR A 45 4.19 -0.46 13.66
C THR A 45 5.30 -0.83 12.69
N ALA A 46 5.70 0.12 11.83
CA ALA A 46 6.84 -0.01 10.92
C ALA A 46 7.99 0.90 11.37
N ASN A 47 9.21 0.36 11.35
CA ASN A 47 10.42 1.12 11.67
C ASN A 47 11.21 1.37 10.38
N PHE A 48 11.58 2.62 10.13
CA PHE A 48 12.39 3.03 9.00
C PHE A 48 13.70 3.64 9.52
N GLN A 49 14.79 3.38 8.80
CA GLN A 49 16.09 3.99 9.07
C GLN A 49 16.51 4.80 7.86
N PHE A 50 16.88 6.04 8.09
CA PHE A 50 17.35 6.97 7.08
C PHE A 50 18.80 7.32 7.40
N ILE A 51 19.64 7.33 6.37
CA ILE A 51 21.00 7.83 6.49
C ILE A 51 20.94 9.28 6.02
N ASP A 52 21.19 10.22 6.91
CA ASP A 52 21.32 11.62 6.54
C ASP A 52 22.74 11.88 6.03
N PRO A 53 22.91 12.31 4.77
CA PRO A 53 24.22 12.70 4.25
C PRO A 53 24.72 14.05 4.78
N ASN A 54 23.88 14.87 5.42
CA ASN A 54 24.25 16.20 5.91
C ASN A 54 23.99 16.33 7.42
N GLU A 55 24.90 16.96 8.16
CA GLU A 55 24.63 17.37 9.55
C GLU A 55 23.65 18.55 9.52
N GLY A 56 22.35 18.28 9.66
CA GLY A 56 21.31 19.30 9.60
C GLY A 56 19.92 18.79 9.96
N LYS A 57 18.93 19.68 9.87
CA LYS A 57 17.54 19.35 10.16
C LYS A 57 16.97 18.43 9.08
N LEU A 58 16.58 17.23 9.48
CA LEU A 58 15.91 16.27 8.61
C LEU A 58 14.39 16.39 8.77
N THR A 59 13.68 16.55 7.65
CA THR A 59 12.21 16.53 7.64
C THR A 59 11.72 15.27 6.94
N ILE A 60 10.90 14.49 7.62
CA ILE A 60 10.31 13.25 7.12
C ILE A 60 8.81 13.50 6.99
N ASN A 61 8.26 13.36 5.78
CA ASN A 61 6.82 13.34 5.57
C ASN A 61 6.33 11.89 5.52
N VAL A 62 5.30 11.58 6.31
CA VAL A 62 4.68 10.26 6.38
C VAL A 62 3.22 10.38 5.95
N GLU A 63 2.84 9.65 4.92
CA GLU A 63 1.52 9.69 4.33
C GLU A 63 0.84 8.31 4.39
N LEU A 64 -0.40 8.26 4.86
CA LEU A 64 -1.27 7.08 4.75
C LEU A 64 -2.24 7.31 3.60
N VAL A 65 -2.06 6.55 2.52
CA VAL A 65 -2.86 6.67 1.31
C VAL A 65 -3.72 5.42 1.10
N PHE A 66 -5.01 5.64 0.88
CA PHE A 66 -5.94 4.59 0.48
C PHE A 66 -6.19 4.60 -1.02
N ARG A 67 -5.98 3.44 -1.64
CA ARG A 67 -6.30 3.18 -3.04
C ARG A 67 -7.38 2.11 -3.13
N ARG A 68 -8.34 2.33 -4.03
CA ARG A 68 -9.52 1.46 -4.19
C ARG A 68 -9.22 0.09 -4.79
N ALA A 69 -8.18 -0.02 -5.62
CA ALA A 69 -7.79 -1.26 -6.28
C ALA A 69 -6.30 -1.24 -6.66
N PHE A 70 -5.76 -2.38 -7.09
CA PHE A 70 -4.41 -2.43 -7.65
C PHE A 70 -4.33 -1.55 -8.91
N ILE A 71 -3.22 -0.82 -9.07
CA ILE A 71 -3.09 0.19 -10.14
C ILE A 71 -3.24 -0.42 -11.53
N GLU A 72 -2.62 -1.59 -11.76
CA GLU A 72 -2.72 -2.32 -13.03
C GLU A 72 -4.17 -2.70 -13.38
N LEU A 73 -4.98 -3.02 -12.36
CA LEU A 73 -6.41 -3.31 -12.55
C LEU A 73 -7.19 -2.04 -12.87
N MET A 74 -6.89 -0.93 -12.19
CA MET A 74 -7.53 0.37 -12.48
C MET A 74 -7.21 0.83 -13.90
N ASP A 75 -5.95 0.72 -14.32
CA ASP A 75 -5.48 1.06 -15.67
C ASP A 75 -6.20 0.21 -16.72
N GLN A 76 -6.27 -1.11 -16.53
CA GLN A 76 -6.97 -2.03 -17.43
C GLN A 76 -8.46 -1.68 -17.57
N LYS A 77 -9.09 -1.21 -16.49
CA LYS A 77 -10.53 -0.88 -16.47
C LYS A 77 -10.83 0.57 -16.79
N GLY A 78 -9.82 1.41 -16.99
CA GLY A 78 -9.99 2.86 -17.20
C GLY A 78 -10.64 3.54 -15.99
N TRP A 79 -10.40 3.04 -14.78
CA TRP A 79 -10.93 3.63 -13.56
C TRP A 79 -10.11 4.85 -13.16
N ASP A 80 -10.55 6.01 -13.62
CA ASP A 80 -9.98 7.30 -13.21
C ASP A 80 -10.58 7.73 -11.86
N VAL A 81 -10.07 7.12 -10.79
CA VAL A 81 -10.47 7.43 -9.42
C VAL A 81 -9.23 7.77 -8.61
N PRO A 82 -9.16 8.95 -7.99
CA PRO A 82 -7.97 9.37 -7.26
C PRO A 82 -7.77 8.55 -5.99
N ASP A 83 -6.51 8.44 -5.59
CA ASP A 83 -6.10 8.01 -4.26
C ASP A 83 -6.65 8.97 -3.20
N VAL A 84 -6.89 8.43 -2.00
CA VAL A 84 -7.42 9.19 -0.87
C VAL A 84 -6.34 9.30 0.20
N MET A 85 -5.89 10.52 0.50
CA MET A 85 -5.05 10.78 1.66
C MET A 85 -5.89 10.58 2.93
N MET A 86 -5.54 9.57 3.73
CA MET A 86 -6.23 9.28 4.98
C MET A 86 -5.60 10.01 6.17
N ALA A 87 -4.28 10.11 6.19
CA ALA A 87 -3.53 10.78 7.25
C ALA A 87 -2.17 11.25 6.72
N GLU A 88 -1.64 12.30 7.34
CA GLU A 88 -0.32 12.86 7.06
C GLU A 88 0.33 13.24 8.39
N GLU A 89 1.63 13.02 8.51
CA GLU A 89 2.44 13.43 9.65
C GLU A 89 3.81 13.91 9.19
N ILE A 90 4.21 15.09 9.68
CA ILE A 90 5.53 15.67 9.40
C ILE A 90 6.38 15.57 10.66
N ILE A 91 7.50 14.85 10.55
CA ILE A 91 8.46 14.64 11.63
C ILE A 91 9.72 15.45 11.31
N ILE A 92 10.16 16.27 12.25
CA ILE A 92 11.38 17.06 12.14
C ILE A 92 12.38 16.50 13.16
N LEU A 93 13.54 16.06 12.68
CA LEU A 93 14.66 15.61 13.50
C LEU A 93 15.76 16.68 13.45
N GLU A 94 16.34 16.99 14.61
CA GLU A 94 17.43 17.97 14.78
C GLU A 94 18.81 17.31 14.85
#